data_AF-A0A959NMZ0-F1
#
_entry.id   AF-A0A959NMZ0-F1
#
_cell.length_a   1.000
_cell.length_b   1.000
_cell.length_c   1.000
_cell.angle_alpha   90.00
_cell.angle_beta   90.00
_cell.angle_gamma   90.00
#
_symmetry.space_group_name_H-M   'P 1'
#
loop_
_entity.id
_entity.type
_entity.pdbx_description
1 polymer ?
#
loop_
_entity_poly.entity_id
_entity_poly.type
_entity_poly.pdbx_seq_one_letter_code
_entity_poly.pdbx_strand_id
1 'polypeptide(L)'
;LNEYLDEYTKLKKLNNSEIKLKSIDWDLIYKTLKIDNSVKPVEEFTPGENAANKVLQNFIDIKLTKYSANRNDPNINGVSNISPYLHFGQISAQRITLILKQFENGDESISSYLEELIIRTELSDNFCYYNSNYDNFDGFPDWAKLSLNQHRKDKREYVYTLEEFELAKTHDD
;
A
#
# COMPACT_ATOMS: atom_id res chain seq x y z
N LEU A 1 -11.28 18.35 -2.73
CA LEU A 1 -11.49 17.07 -3.46
C LEU A 1 -12.24 17.25 -4.78
N ASN A 2 -13.41 17.89 -4.85
CA ASN A 2 -14.18 18.03 -6.11
C ASN A 2 -13.40 18.69 -7.25
N GLU A 3 -12.49 19.62 -6.94
CA GLU A 3 -11.65 20.31 -7.93
C GLU A 3 -10.47 19.48 -8.45
N TYR A 4 -10.14 18.36 -7.78
CA TYR A 4 -8.95 17.54 -8.05
C TYR A 4 -9.30 16.10 -8.46
N LEU A 5 -10.58 15.76 -8.51
CA LEU A 5 -11.07 14.44 -8.87
C LEU A 5 -11.77 14.52 -10.23
N ASP A 6 -11.06 14.11 -11.28
CA ASP A 6 -11.64 13.98 -12.61
C ASP A 6 -12.20 12.58 -12.84
N GLU A 7 -13.35 12.51 -13.51
CA GLU A 7 -13.89 11.23 -13.97
C GLU A 7 -13.12 10.71 -15.18
N TYR A 8 -12.94 9.39 -15.24
CA TYR A 8 -12.22 8.77 -16.33
C TYR A 8 -13.05 8.83 -17.62
N THR A 9 -12.41 9.23 -18.72
CA THR A 9 -13.08 9.26 -20.03
C THR A 9 -13.52 7.85 -20.43
N LYS A 10 -14.80 7.68 -20.79
CA LYS A 10 -15.30 6.40 -21.32
C LYS A 10 -14.56 6.06 -22.61
N LEU A 11 -13.75 5.00 -22.54
CA LEU A 11 -13.05 4.48 -23.71
C LEU A 11 -14.05 3.87 -24.68
N LYS A 12 -14.01 4.30 -25.94
CA LYS A 12 -14.72 3.61 -27.02
C LYS A 12 -13.91 2.38 -27.40
N LYS A 13 -14.54 1.21 -27.36
CA LYS A 13 -13.92 -0.02 -27.87
C LYS A 13 -13.56 0.21 -29.34
N LEU A 14 -12.28 0.06 -29.67
CA LEU A 14 -11.83 0.13 -31.06
C LEU A 14 -12.46 -1.03 -31.84
N ASN A 15 -12.87 -0.77 -33.08
CA ASN A 15 -13.31 -1.83 -33.98
C ASN A 15 -12.16 -2.81 -34.18
N ASN A 16 -12.48 -4.10 -34.03
CA ASN A 16 -11.54 -5.21 -33.94
C ASN A 16 -10.41 -5.09 -34.98
N SER A 17 -9.17 -4.97 -34.52
CA SER A 17 -8.00 -5.31 -35.32
C SER A 17 -7.47 -6.61 -34.73
N GLU A 18 -7.62 -7.72 -35.45
CA GLU A 18 -6.98 -8.99 -35.09
C GLU A 18 -5.47 -8.83 -35.24
N ILE A 19 -4.82 -8.32 -34.19
CA ILE A 19 -3.38 -8.30 -34.11
C ILE A 19 -2.95 -9.73 -33.76
N LYS A 20 -2.43 -10.45 -34.75
CA LYS A 20 -1.78 -11.75 -34.51
C LYS A 20 -0.47 -11.54 -33.77
N LEU A 21 -0.54 -11.61 -32.45
CA LEU A 21 0.65 -11.63 -31.60
C LEU A 21 1.28 -13.03 -31.66
N LYS A 22 2.62 -13.08 -31.71
CA LYS A 22 3.34 -14.33 -31.48
C LYS A 22 3.13 -14.73 -30.01
N SER A 23 2.99 -16.03 -29.75
CA SER A 23 2.98 -16.55 -28.40
C SER A 23 4.28 -16.18 -27.69
N ILE A 24 4.17 -15.68 -26.46
CA ILE A 24 5.31 -15.36 -25.60
C ILE A 24 5.60 -16.60 -24.75
N ASP A 25 6.83 -17.09 -24.80
CA ASP A 25 7.31 -18.16 -23.93
C ASP A 25 7.74 -17.56 -22.58
N TRP A 26 6.79 -17.50 -21.65
CA TRP A 26 7.01 -16.95 -20.32
C TRP A 26 8.02 -17.77 -19.51
N ASP A 27 8.03 -19.09 -19.64
CA ASP A 27 8.94 -19.98 -18.92
C ASP A 27 10.39 -19.73 -19.31
N LEU A 28 10.65 -19.51 -20.61
CA LEU A 28 11.97 -19.13 -21.08
C LEU A 28 12.39 -17.79 -20.49
N ILE A 29 11.52 -16.77 -20.52
CA ILE A 29 11.82 -15.45 -19.95
C ILE A 29 12.17 -15.57 -18.47
N TYR A 30 11.36 -16.27 -17.68
CA TYR A 30 11.62 -16.49 -16.25
C TYR A 30 12.99 -17.14 -16.01
N LYS A 31 13.37 -18.14 -16.80
CA LYS A 31 14.69 -18.80 -16.68
C LYS A 31 15.86 -17.87 -17.01
N THR A 32 15.65 -16.82 -17.80
CA THR A 32 16.72 -15.85 -18.12
C THR A 32 16.94 -14.81 -17.01
N LEU A 33 15.99 -14.65 -16.09
CA LEU A 33 16.09 -13.67 -15.00
C LEU A 33 17.05 -14.18 -13.92
N LYS A 34 18.02 -13.34 -13.54
CA LYS A 34 18.92 -13.58 -12.39
C LYS A 34 18.32 -12.95 -11.15
N ILE A 35 17.26 -13.57 -10.63
CA ILE A 35 16.52 -13.10 -9.45
C ILE A 35 16.58 -14.14 -8.34
N ASP A 36 16.46 -13.67 -7.10
CA ASP A 36 16.35 -14.56 -5.94
C ASP A 36 14.96 -15.20 -5.92
N ASN A 37 14.92 -16.53 -5.95
CA ASN A 37 13.70 -17.34 -5.91
C ASN A 37 13.46 -17.96 -4.52
N SER A 38 14.22 -17.56 -3.50
CA SER A 38 14.04 -18.02 -2.12
C SER A 38 12.72 -17.50 -1.52
N VAL A 39 12.32 -16.29 -1.92
CA VAL A 39 11.07 -15.65 -1.50
C VAL A 39 9.92 -16.22 -2.31
N LYS A 40 8.97 -16.87 -1.62
CA LYS A 40 7.81 -17.48 -2.24
C LYS A 40 6.68 -16.46 -2.46
N PRO A 41 5.79 -16.69 -3.45
CA PRO A 41 4.57 -15.92 -3.59
C PRO A 41 3.70 -15.98 -2.32
N VAL A 42 3.01 -14.89 -2.03
CA VAL A 42 2.00 -14.82 -0.97
C VAL A 42 0.69 -15.42 -1.51
N GLU A 43 0.13 -16.42 -0.84
CA GLU A 43 -1.04 -17.18 -1.33
C GLU A 43 -2.36 -16.44 -1.08
N GLU A 44 -2.41 -15.58 -0.06
CA GLU A 44 -3.60 -14.87 0.38
C GLU A 44 -4.05 -13.77 -0.59
N PHE A 45 -3.15 -13.28 -1.44
CA PHE A 45 -3.41 -12.17 -2.36
C PHE A 45 -3.32 -12.64 -3.82
N THR A 46 -4.48 -12.83 -4.45
CA THR A 46 -4.51 -12.96 -5.91
C THR A 46 -4.18 -11.61 -6.54
N PRO A 47 -3.18 -11.50 -7.45
CA PRO A 47 -2.83 -10.25 -8.10
C PRO A 47 -3.80 -9.87 -9.23
N GLY A 48 -3.74 -8.61 -9.65
CA GLY A 48 -4.42 -8.07 -10.83
C GLY A 48 -5.65 -7.23 -10.52
N GLU A 49 -6.05 -6.41 -11.49
CA GLU A 49 -7.16 -5.44 -11.36
C GLU A 49 -8.49 -6.10 -10.93
N ASN A 50 -8.81 -7.25 -11.50
CA ASN A 50 -10.03 -7.98 -11.14
C ASN A 50 -10.05 -8.42 -9.67
N ALA A 51 -8.89 -8.82 -9.13
CA ALA A 51 -8.78 -9.19 -7.73
C ALA A 51 -8.82 -7.96 -6.82
N ALA A 52 -8.15 -6.87 -7.21
CA ALA A 52 -8.21 -5.58 -6.50
C ALA A 52 -9.64 -5.08 -6.32
N ASN A 53 -10.45 -5.12 -7.40
CA ASN A 53 -11.85 -4.71 -7.36
C ASN A 53 -12.69 -5.60 -6.42
N LYS A 54 -12.44 -6.92 -6.37
CA LYS A 54 -13.12 -7.82 -5.42
C LYS A 54 -12.76 -7.51 -3.97
N VAL A 55 -11.49 -7.24 -3.70
CA VAL A 55 -11.02 -6.87 -2.36
C VAL A 55 -11.63 -5.55 -1.91
N LEU A 56 -11.67 -4.55 -2.79
CA LEU A 56 -12.33 -3.27 -2.52
C LEU A 56 -13.83 -3.44 -2.26
N GLN A 57 -14.54 -4.20 -3.10
CA GLN A 57 -15.97 -4.42 -2.94
C GLN A 57 -16.27 -5.09 -1.59
N ASN A 58 -15.50 -6.12 -1.24
CA ASN A 58 -15.62 -6.77 0.07
C ASN A 58 -15.34 -5.82 1.24
N PHE A 59 -14.37 -4.90 1.10
CA PHE A 59 -14.12 -3.86 2.09
C PHE A 59 -15.33 -2.94 2.26
N ILE A 60 -15.88 -2.42 1.15
CA ILE A 60 -17.07 -1.54 1.16
C ILE A 60 -18.27 -2.23 1.80
N ASP A 61 -18.55 -3.48 1.41
CA ASP A 61 -19.77 -4.18 1.83
C ASP A 61 -19.73 -4.65 3.28
N ILE A 62 -18.54 -5.02 3.80
CA ILE A 62 -18.44 -5.75 5.08
C ILE A 62 -17.72 -4.95 6.16
N LYS A 63 -16.68 -4.19 5.80
CA LYS A 63 -15.70 -3.65 6.76
C LYS A 63 -15.79 -2.14 6.92
N LEU A 64 -16.13 -1.42 5.86
CA LEU A 64 -16.03 0.04 5.79
C LEU A 64 -16.78 0.72 6.92
N THR A 65 -18.03 0.35 7.25
CA THR A 65 -18.82 0.98 8.31
C THR A 65 -18.18 0.91 9.71
N LYS A 66 -17.26 -0.03 9.95
CA LYS A 66 -16.55 -0.16 11.23
C LYS A 66 -15.07 0.16 11.12
N TYR A 67 -14.62 0.70 9.99
CA TYR A 67 -13.20 0.94 9.74
C TYR A 67 -12.60 1.87 10.79
N SER A 68 -13.26 2.98 11.14
CA SER A 68 -12.74 3.93 12.14
C SER A 68 -12.48 3.26 13.50
N ALA A 69 -13.40 2.41 13.96
CA ALA A 69 -13.30 1.71 15.23
C ALA A 69 -12.30 0.54 15.21
N ASN A 70 -12.18 -0.17 14.07
CA ASN A 70 -11.44 -1.42 14.01
C ASN A 70 -10.03 -1.30 13.41
N ARG A 71 -9.68 -0.19 12.74
CA ARG A 71 -8.40 -0.07 12.01
C ARG A 71 -7.14 -0.23 12.87
N ASN A 72 -7.26 -0.03 14.19
CA ASN A 72 -6.16 -0.10 15.14
C ASN A 72 -6.14 -1.41 15.95
N ASP A 73 -7.09 -2.33 15.74
CA ASP A 73 -7.09 -3.64 16.41
C ASP A 73 -6.56 -4.72 15.45
N PRO A 74 -5.33 -5.24 15.66
CA PRO A 74 -4.75 -6.26 14.78
C PRO A 74 -5.45 -7.61 14.86
N ASN A 75 -6.30 -7.86 15.88
CA ASN A 75 -7.07 -9.10 15.99
C ASN A 75 -8.33 -9.09 15.12
N ILE A 76 -8.68 -7.93 14.56
CA ILE A 76 -9.85 -7.74 13.72
C ILE A 76 -9.38 -7.49 12.30
N ASN A 77 -9.96 -8.22 11.34
CA ASN A 77 -9.75 -7.94 9.91
C ASN A 77 -10.54 -6.69 9.47
N GLY A 78 -10.24 -5.55 10.09
CA GLY A 78 -10.94 -4.27 9.92
C GLY A 78 -10.40 -3.38 8.81
N VAL A 79 -9.21 -3.69 8.27
CA VAL A 79 -8.57 -2.91 7.22
C VAL A 79 -8.98 -3.36 5.81
N SER A 80 -8.70 -2.50 4.81
CA SER A 80 -9.10 -2.72 3.42
C SER A 80 -8.35 -3.85 2.70
N ASN A 81 -7.14 -4.19 3.15
CA ASN A 81 -6.22 -5.11 2.47
C ASN A 81 -5.88 -4.69 1.03
N ILE A 82 -6.03 -3.40 0.69
CA ILE A 82 -5.84 -2.91 -0.68
C ILE A 82 -4.40 -2.52 -1.01
N SER A 83 -3.52 -2.40 -0.01
CA SER A 83 -2.16 -1.87 -0.20
C SER A 83 -1.29 -2.62 -1.22
N PRO A 84 -1.35 -3.98 -1.36
CA PRO A 84 -0.58 -4.66 -2.41
C PRO A 84 -1.02 -4.22 -3.81
N TYR A 85 -2.31 -3.97 -4.00
CA TYR A 85 -2.88 -3.56 -5.27
C TYR A 85 -2.57 -2.10 -5.61
N LEU A 86 -2.58 -1.22 -4.60
CA LEU A 86 -2.16 0.18 -4.76
C LEU A 86 -0.68 0.27 -5.11
N HIS A 87 0.18 -0.47 -4.40
CA HIS A 87 1.63 -0.46 -4.62
C HIS A 87 2.01 -0.80 -6.07
N PHE A 88 1.35 -1.79 -6.67
CA PHE A 88 1.59 -2.20 -8.05
C PHE A 88 0.71 -1.48 -9.09
N GLY A 89 -0.07 -0.46 -8.69
CA GLY A 89 -0.95 0.28 -9.60
C GLY A 89 -2.06 -0.58 -10.24
N GLN A 90 -2.43 -1.69 -9.60
CA GLN A 90 -3.51 -2.58 -10.06
C GLN A 90 -4.91 -2.01 -9.77
N ILE A 91 -4.98 -1.00 -8.91
CA ILE A 91 -6.15 -0.15 -8.71
C ILE A 91 -5.68 1.27 -8.39
N SER A 92 -6.42 2.28 -8.83
CA SER A 92 -6.08 3.68 -8.57
C SER A 92 -6.71 4.19 -7.27
N ALA A 93 -5.93 4.90 -6.45
CA ALA A 93 -6.45 5.60 -5.27
C ALA A 93 -7.56 6.60 -5.64
N GLN A 94 -7.40 7.35 -6.75
CA GLN A 94 -8.44 8.25 -7.27
C GLN A 94 -9.74 7.50 -7.60
N ARG A 95 -9.65 6.32 -8.22
CA ARG A 95 -10.81 5.47 -8.49
C ARG A 95 -11.53 5.07 -7.21
N ILE A 96 -10.80 4.64 -6.19
CA ILE A 96 -11.37 4.27 -4.88
C ILE A 96 -12.08 5.48 -4.26
N THR A 97 -11.44 6.66 -4.26
CA THR A 97 -12.01 7.89 -3.74
C THR A 97 -13.32 8.26 -4.45
N LEU A 98 -13.37 8.19 -5.78
CA LEU A 98 -14.59 8.46 -6.55
C LEU A 98 -15.73 7.51 -6.18
N ILE A 99 -15.43 6.22 -5.97
CA ILE A 99 -16.41 5.22 -5.56
C ILE A 99 -16.94 5.54 -4.15
N LEU A 100 -16.05 5.75 -3.17
CA LEU A 100 -16.45 5.95 -1.77
C LEU A 100 -17.27 7.21 -1.55
N LYS A 101 -17.03 8.27 -2.34
CA LYS A 101 -17.84 9.50 -2.28
C LYS A 101 -19.30 9.29 -2.66
N GLN A 102 -19.63 8.25 -3.42
CA GLN A 102 -21.01 7.90 -3.73
C GLN A 102 -21.74 7.31 -2.51
N PHE A 103 -21.00 6.82 -1.52
CA PHE A 103 -21.51 6.27 -0.27
C PHE A 103 -21.41 7.26 0.90
N GLU A 104 -20.91 8.48 0.66
CA GLU A 104 -20.73 9.49 1.69
C GLU A 104 -22.09 9.89 2.29
N ASN A 105 -22.30 9.47 3.53
CA ASN A 105 -23.55 9.63 4.28
C ASN A 105 -23.32 10.24 5.68
N GLY A 106 -22.12 10.80 5.92
CA GLY A 106 -21.69 11.29 7.22
C GLY A 106 -21.01 10.25 8.11
N ASP A 107 -20.78 9.02 7.63
CA ASP A 107 -20.00 8.01 8.33
C ASP A 107 -18.51 8.42 8.44
N GLU A 108 -18.03 8.55 9.67
CA GLU A 108 -16.63 8.88 9.98
C GLU A 108 -15.63 7.87 9.39
N SER A 109 -16.05 6.63 9.16
CA SER A 109 -15.21 5.59 8.59
C SER A 109 -14.76 5.91 7.17
N ILE A 110 -15.61 6.55 6.36
CA ILE A 110 -15.24 6.97 5.00
C ILE A 110 -14.18 8.06 5.07
N SER A 111 -14.41 9.10 5.87
CA SER A 111 -13.44 10.18 6.07
C SER A 111 -12.11 9.68 6.62
N SER A 112 -12.16 8.79 7.62
CA SER A 112 -10.98 8.15 8.21
C SER A 112 -10.20 7.32 7.20
N TYR A 113 -10.90 6.62 6.30
CA TYR A 113 -10.25 5.83 5.26
C TYR A 113 -9.63 6.72 4.18
N LEU A 114 -10.34 7.77 3.74
CA LEU A 114 -9.83 8.71 2.74
C LEU A 114 -8.62 9.52 3.25
N GLU A 115 -8.56 9.83 4.55
CA GLU A 115 -7.38 10.44 5.18
C GLU A 115 -6.14 9.57 5.00
N GLU A 116 -6.24 8.26 5.27
CA GLU A 116 -5.12 7.33 5.09
C GLU A 116 -4.79 7.10 3.60
N LEU A 117 -5.82 6.94 2.77
CA LEU A 117 -5.66 6.66 1.34
C LEU A 117 -5.05 7.84 0.57
N ILE A 118 -5.43 9.08 0.90
CA ILE A 118 -5.04 10.28 0.17
C ILE A 118 -3.93 10.99 0.92
N ILE A 119 -4.21 11.49 2.13
CA ILE A 119 -3.28 12.38 2.84
C ILE A 119 -2.01 11.63 3.22
N ARG A 120 -2.12 10.48 3.86
CA ARG A 120 -0.92 9.74 4.32
C ARG A 120 -0.10 9.16 3.17
N THR A 121 -0.77 8.68 2.13
CA THR A 121 -0.11 8.13 0.94
C THR A 121 0.59 9.22 0.14
N GLU A 122 -0.11 10.30 -0.21
CA GLU A 122 0.49 11.40 -0.98
C GLU A 122 1.52 12.20 -0.17
N LEU A 123 1.39 12.26 1.16
CA LEU A 123 2.44 12.81 2.03
C LEU A 123 3.71 11.95 2.01
N SER A 124 3.59 10.64 1.87
CA SER A 124 4.74 9.74 1.74
C SER A 124 5.46 9.98 0.41
N ASP A 125 4.72 10.13 -0.68
CA ASP A 125 5.29 10.53 -1.99
C ASP A 125 5.93 11.92 -1.92
N ASN A 126 5.28 12.88 -1.25
CA ASN A 126 5.84 14.21 -1.01
C ASN A 126 7.19 14.13 -0.27
N PHE A 127 7.25 13.34 0.80
CA PHE A 127 8.48 13.16 1.57
C PHE A 127 9.60 12.57 0.72
N CYS A 128 9.36 11.46 0.01
CA CYS A 128 10.37 10.83 -0.84
C CYS A 128 10.79 11.72 -2.01
N TYR A 129 9.87 12.51 -2.58
CA TYR A 129 10.14 13.38 -3.71
C TYR A 129 10.98 14.61 -3.31
N TYR A 130 10.65 15.26 -2.19
CA TYR A 130 11.31 16.50 -1.77
C TYR A 130 12.49 16.28 -0.83
N ASN A 131 12.66 15.08 -0.26
CA ASN A 131 13.78 14.75 0.62
C ASN A 131 14.66 13.67 0.01
N SER A 132 15.81 14.07 -0.55
CA SER A 132 16.80 13.12 -1.09
C SER A 132 17.37 12.16 -0.05
N ASN A 133 17.18 12.43 1.24
CA ASN A 133 17.64 11.61 2.36
C ASN A 133 16.49 10.83 3.02
N TYR A 134 15.41 10.54 2.29
CA TYR A 134 14.19 9.91 2.83
C TYR A 134 14.43 8.57 3.53
N ASP A 135 15.50 7.86 3.20
CA ASP A 135 15.84 6.53 3.70
C ASP A 135 16.95 6.53 4.76
N ASN A 136 17.38 7.70 5.23
CA ASN A 136 18.49 7.80 6.17
C ASN A 136 18.30 8.90 7.24
N PHE A 137 19.21 8.88 8.23
CA PHE A 137 19.13 9.74 9.42
C PHE A 137 19.04 11.23 9.10
N ASP A 138 19.66 11.68 8.00
CA ASP A 138 19.69 13.09 7.65
C ASP A 138 18.34 13.61 7.13
N GLY A 139 17.45 12.70 6.72
CA GLY A 139 16.08 13.02 6.32
C GLY A 139 15.14 13.35 7.48
N PHE A 140 15.55 13.12 8.73
CA PHE A 140 14.75 13.42 9.91
C PHE A 140 14.67 14.93 10.20
N PRO A 141 13.58 15.40 10.85
CA PRO A 141 13.50 16.78 11.32
C PRO A 141 14.56 17.04 12.40
N ASP A 142 15.03 18.30 12.49
CA ASP A 142 16.17 18.66 13.34
C ASP A 142 15.97 18.31 14.82
N TRP A 143 14.76 18.50 15.35
CA TRP A 143 14.45 18.15 16.75
C TRP A 143 14.62 16.64 17.01
N ALA A 144 14.29 15.78 16.04
CA ALA A 144 14.44 14.33 16.17
C ALA A 144 15.92 13.93 16.10
N LYS A 145 16.68 14.54 15.18
CA LYS A 145 18.14 14.32 15.08
C LYS A 145 18.84 14.73 16.38
N LEU A 146 18.47 15.86 16.97
CA LEU A 146 19.00 16.33 18.25
C LEU A 146 18.72 15.35 19.38
N SER A 147 17.45 14.94 19.55
CA SER A 147 17.04 14.00 20.60
C SER A 147 17.74 12.65 20.44
N LEU A 148 17.72 12.04 19.24
CA LEU A 148 18.39 10.76 18.98
C LEU A 148 19.90 10.82 19.23
N ASN A 149 20.55 11.95 18.95
CA ASN A 149 21.97 12.14 19.23
C ASN A 149 22.29 12.27 20.72
N GLN A 150 21.41 12.92 21.50
CA GLN A 150 21.54 13.00 22.96
C GLN A 150 21.48 11.60 23.60
N HIS A 151 20.57 10.75 23.11
CA HIS A 151 20.37 9.38 23.60
C HIS A 151 21.28 8.33 22.93
N ARG A 152 22.25 8.75 22.11
CA ARG A 152 23.08 7.81 21.33
C ARG A 152 23.93 6.90 22.24
N LYS A 153 24.35 7.38 23.41
CA LYS A 153 25.21 6.64 24.36
C LYS A 153 24.44 5.85 25.42
N ASP A 154 23.11 5.93 25.41
CA ASP A 154 22.29 5.19 26.36
C ASP A 154 22.47 3.68 26.10
N LYS A 155 22.67 2.92 27.17
CA LYS A 155 22.79 1.46 27.06
C LYS A 155 21.45 0.90 26.60
N ARG A 156 21.44 0.22 25.45
CA ARG A 156 20.26 -0.53 24.99
C ARG A 156 20.09 -1.76 25.87
N GLU A 157 18.85 -2.06 26.23
CA GLU A 157 18.52 -3.27 26.98
C GLU A 157 18.79 -4.52 26.14
N TYR A 158 18.44 -4.46 24.85
CA TYR A 158 18.67 -5.53 23.87
C TYR A 158 19.30 -4.96 22.59
N VAL A 159 20.16 -5.74 21.96
CA VAL A 159 20.76 -5.43 20.65
C VAL A 159 20.66 -6.68 19.81
N TYR A 160 19.84 -6.62 18.76
CA TYR A 160 19.62 -7.73 17.84
C TYR A 160 20.36 -7.53 16.52
N THR A 161 20.71 -8.64 15.92
CA THR A 161 21.14 -8.75 14.52
C THR A 161 19.94 -8.67 13.58
N LEU A 162 20.20 -8.42 12.30
CA LEU A 162 19.15 -8.43 11.27
C LEU A 162 18.45 -9.80 11.17
N GLU A 163 19.21 -10.88 11.26
CA GLU A 163 18.68 -12.26 11.19
C GLU A 163 17.78 -12.58 12.39
N GLU A 164 18.11 -12.09 13.59
CA GLU A 164 17.24 -12.26 14.77
C GLU A 164 15.89 -11.56 14.58
N PHE A 165 15.88 -10.35 13.99
CA PHE A 165 14.63 -9.67 13.63
C PHE A 165 13.85 -10.41 12.54
N GLU A 166 14.52 -10.85 11.47
CA GLU A 166 13.90 -11.56 10.34
C GLU A 166 13.23 -12.87 10.78
N LEU A 167 13.84 -13.58 11.74
CA LEU A 167 13.34 -14.85 12.27
C LEU A 167 12.43 -14.70 13.50
N ALA A 168 12.03 -13.48 13.85
CA ALA A 168 11.23 -13.16 15.04
C ALA A 168 11.82 -13.71 16.35
N LYS A 169 13.15 -13.70 16.51
CA LYS A 169 13.87 -14.20 17.68
C LYS A 169 14.21 -13.08 18.67
N THR A 170 13.19 -12.34 19.09
CA THR A 170 13.34 -11.31 20.12
C THR A 170 12.95 -11.83 21.51
N HIS A 171 13.06 -10.98 22.52
CA HIS A 171 12.66 -11.28 23.89
C HIS A 171 11.16 -11.08 24.14
N ASP A 172 10.46 -10.39 23.22
CA ASP A 172 9.03 -10.09 23.30
C ASP A 172 8.28 -11.15 22.49
N ASP A 173 7.41 -11.89 23.16
CA ASP A 173 6.65 -13.05 22.65
C ASP A 173 5.28 -12.64 22.08
#